data_AF-A0A830GDK8-F1
#
_entry.id   AF-A0A830GDK8-F1
#
_cell.length_a   1.000
_cell.length_b   1.000
_cell.length_c   1.000
_cell.angle_alpha   90.00
_cell.angle_beta   90.00
_cell.angle_gamma   90.00
#
_symmetry.space_group_name_H-M   'P 1'
#
loop_
_entity.id
_entity.type
_entity.pdbx_description
1 polymer ?
#
loop_
_entity_poly.entity_id
_entity_poly.type
_entity_poly.pdbx_seq_one_letter_code
_entity_poly.pdbx_strand_id
1 'polypeptide(L)' 'MEWHETAPDVGTRWERGDGHAVVSVRQTATGEWAVTYDRLRQAPEGEAYRRETCETEADALALAAEWRD' A
#
# COMPACT_ATOMS: atom_id res chain seq x y z
N MET A 1 12.99 0.02 6.70
CA MET A 1 12.31 -1.30 6.70
C MET A 1 12.40 -1.87 5.29
N GLU A 2 12.54 -3.19 5.06
CA GLU A 2 12.65 -3.72 3.68
C GLU A 2 11.25 -3.98 3.10
N TRP A 3 11.03 -3.56 1.85
CA TRP A 3 9.80 -3.76 1.10
C TRP A 3 10.12 -4.34 -0.28
N HIS A 4 9.32 -5.31 -0.70
CA HIS A 4 9.43 -5.92 -2.02
C HIS A 4 8.24 -5.50 -2.87
N GLU A 5 8.53 -4.88 -4.01
CA GLU A 5 7.50 -4.63 -5.02
C GLU A 5 7.03 -5.95 -5.61
N THR A 6 5.73 -6.20 -5.50
CA THR A 6 5.03 -7.24 -6.22
C THR A 6 4.17 -6.53 -7.25
N ALA A 7 4.31 -6.90 -8.53
CA ALA A 7 3.51 -6.30 -9.60
C ALA A 7 2.21 -7.11 -9.76
N PRO A 8 1.08 -6.70 -9.17
CA PRO A 8 -0.20 -7.33 -9.46
C PRO A 8 -0.66 -6.90 -10.86
N ASP A 9 -1.51 -7.73 -11.51
CA ASP A 9 -2.14 -7.38 -12.78
C ASP A 9 -2.97 -6.08 -12.74
N VAL A 10 -3.27 -5.55 -11.55
CA VAL A 10 -4.10 -4.36 -11.31
C VAL A 10 -3.47 -3.41 -10.29
N GLY A 11 -2.41 -2.70 -10.71
CA GLY A 11 -1.76 -1.64 -9.94
C GLY A 11 -0.37 -2.01 -9.42
N THR A 12 0.09 -1.34 -8.36
CA THR A 12 1.38 -1.61 -7.73
C THR A 12 1.16 -2.05 -6.28
N ARG A 13 1.86 -3.11 -5.85
CA ARG A 13 1.78 -3.63 -4.49
C ARG A 13 3.19 -3.78 -3.93
N TRP A 14 3.32 -3.62 -2.64
CA TRP A 14 4.54 -3.90 -1.90
C TRP A 14 4.21 -4.74 -0.69
N GLU A 15 5.02 -5.76 -0.46
CA GLU A 15 4.99 -6.57 0.74
C GLU A 15 6.20 -6.24 1.62
N ARG A 16 5.95 -6.04 2.90
CA ARG A 16 7.02 -5.85 3.90
C ARG A 16 7.82 -7.14 4.01
N GLY A 17 9.14 -7.05 4.19
CA GLY A 17 10.04 -8.20 4.19
C GLY A 17 9.75 -9.27 5.27
N ASP A 18 8.98 -8.93 6.31
CA ASP A 18 8.51 -9.87 7.33
C ASP A 18 7.17 -10.55 7.00
N GLY A 19 6.55 -10.21 5.87
CA GLY A 19 5.24 -10.73 5.45
C GLY A 19 4.06 -10.24 6.28
N HIS A 20 4.24 -9.22 7.12
CA HIS A 20 3.19 -8.75 8.04
C HIS A 20 2.49 -7.47 7.63
N ALA A 21 2.96 -6.80 6.58
CA ALA A 21 2.29 -5.62 6.05
C ALA A 21 2.32 -5.55 4.52
N VAL A 22 1.27 -4.95 3.96
CA VAL A 22 1.09 -4.72 2.53
C VAL A 22 0.77 -3.25 2.32
N VAL A 23 1.43 -2.63 1.33
CA VAL A 23 1.00 -1.36 0.74
C VAL A 23 0.54 -1.64 -0.68
N SER A 24 -0.54 -1.03 -1.14
CA SER A 24 -0.99 -1.14 -2.52
C SER A 24 -1.53 0.17 -3.06
N VAL A 25 -1.30 0.42 -4.34
CA VAL A 25 -1.80 1.53 -5.12
C VAL A 25 -2.59 0.97 -6.30
N ARG A 26 -3.86 1.35 -6.42
CA ARG A 26 -4.73 0.90 -7.52
C ARG A 26 -5.67 2.00 -7.96
N GLN A 27 -5.98 2.04 -9.25
CA GLN A 27 -7.05 2.89 -9.75
C GLN A 27 -8.42 2.34 -9.31
N THR A 28 -9.31 3.22 -8.87
CA THR A 28 -10.69 2.91 -8.51
C THR A 28 -11.58 2.93 -9.76
N ALA A 29 -12.81 2.40 -9.64
CA ALA A 29 -13.80 2.49 -10.72
C ALA A 29 -14.22 3.94 -11.05
N THR A 30 -13.98 4.89 -10.14
CA THR A 30 -14.26 6.33 -10.31
C THR A 30 -13.11 7.09 -10.96
N GLY A 31 -11.97 6.42 -11.24
CA GLY A 31 -10.79 7.02 -11.87
C GLY A 31 -9.75 7.58 -10.89
N GLU A 32 -10.09 7.67 -9.61
CA GLU A 32 -9.18 8.05 -8.51
C GLU A 32 -8.17 6.91 -8.21
N TRP A 33 -7.15 7.21 -7.41
CA TRP A 33 -6.12 6.25 -7.01
C TRP A 33 -6.20 5.95 -5.52
N ALA A 34 -6.49 4.71 -5.17
CA ALA A 34 -6.56 4.28 -3.77
C ALA A 34 -5.21 3.73 -3.30
N VAL A 35 -4.74 4.24 -2.17
CA VAL A 35 -3.59 3.72 -1.43
C VAL A 35 -4.09 2.97 -0.20
N THR A 36 -3.70 1.71 -0.02
CA THR A 36 -4.10 0.88 1.13
C THR A 36 -2.87 0.33 1.85
N TYR A 37 -2.83 0.50 3.16
CA TYR A 37 -1.89 -0.13 4.08
C TYR A 37 -2.66 -1.11 4.95
N ASP A 38 -2.23 -2.37 4.91
CA ASP A 38 -2.80 -3.45 5.69
C ASP A 38 -1.69 -4.15 6.46
N ARG A 39 -1.69 -3.98 7.79
CA ARG A 39 -0.79 -4.69 8.71
C ARG A 39 -1.58 -5.75 9.44
N LEU A 40 -1.12 -6.99 9.29
CA LEU A 40 -1.76 -8.17 9.81
C LEU A 40 -1.74 -8.19 11.35
N ARG A 41 -2.73 -8.84 11.95
CA ARG A 41 -2.83 -9.03 13.40
C ARG A 41 -1.63 -9.76 14.01
N GLN A 42 -0.93 -10.58 13.24
CA GLN A 42 0.28 -11.28 13.70
C GLN A 42 1.53 -10.38 13.76
N ALA A 43 1.45 -9.15 13.24
CA ALA A 43 2.55 -8.21 13.34
C ALA A 43 2.90 -7.91 14.80
N PRO A 44 4.18 -7.82 15.18
CA PRO A 44 4.59 -7.51 16.55
C PRO A 44 4.08 -6.15 17.04
N GLU A 45 3.77 -5.23 16.11
CA GLU A 45 3.18 -3.92 16.41
C GLU A 45 1.64 -3.91 16.47
N GLY A 46 0.99 -5.07 16.28
CA GLY A 46 -0.47 -5.22 16.22
C GLY A 46 -1.07 -4.92 14.84
N GLU A 47 -2.37 -5.18 14.63
CA GLU A 47 -3.04 -4.88 13.36
C GLU A 47 -3.17 -3.37 13.09
N ALA A 48 -3.16 -2.98 11.82
CA ALA A 48 -3.50 -1.62 11.39
C ALA A 48 -4.04 -1.63 9.96
N TYR A 49 -5.05 -0.80 9.71
CA TYR A 49 -5.62 -0.60 8.39
C TYR A 49 -5.72 0.89 8.11
N ARG A 50 -5.12 1.35 7.00
CA ARG A 50 -5.26 2.72 6.50
C ARG A 50 -5.59 2.68 5.03
N ARG A 51 -6.51 3.55 4.60
CA ARG A 51 -6.88 3.71 3.21
C ARG A 51 -7.11 5.18 2.91
N GLU A 52 -6.49 5.65 1.84
CA GLU A 52 -6.67 7.00 1.32
C GLU A 52 -6.85 6.96 -0.20
N THR A 53 -7.44 8.02 -0.74
CA THR A 53 -7.64 8.21 -2.18
C THR A 53 -6.97 9.50 -2.63
N CYS A 54 -6.32 9.44 -3.77
CA CYS A 54 -5.63 10.54 -4.42
C CYS A 54 -6.22 10.74 -5.82
N GLU A 55 -6.15 11.97 -6.33
CA GLU A 55 -6.64 12.26 -7.68
C GLU A 55 -5.69 11.73 -8.77
N THR A 56 -4.40 11.59 -8.46
CA THR A 56 -3.37 11.15 -9.41
C THR A 56 -2.61 9.91 -8.93
N GLU A 57 -2.08 9.14 -9.89
CA GLU A 57 -1.20 8.01 -9.61
C GLU A 57 0.08 8.45 -8.89
N ALA A 58 0.64 9.60 -9.30
CA ALA A 58 1.88 10.12 -8.74
C ALA A 58 1.73 10.46 -7.25
N ASP A 59 0.62 11.09 -6.86
CA ASP A 59 0.31 11.38 -5.46
C ASP A 59 0.11 10.09 -4.66
N ALA A 60 -0.58 9.10 -5.25
CA ALA A 60 -0.78 7.80 -4.63
C ALA A 60 0.54 7.04 -4.42
N LEU A 61 1.45 7.08 -5.40
CA LEU A 61 2.78 6.48 -5.30
C LEU A 61 3.66 7.19 -4.27
N ALA A 62 3.56 8.52 -4.16
CA ALA A 62 4.26 9.30 -3.14
C ALA A 62 3.76 8.93 -1.73
N LEU A 63 2.44 8.91 -1.51
CA LEU A 63 1.85 8.51 -0.23
C LEU A 63 2.21 7.07 0.13
N ALA A 64 2.20 6.18 -0.86
CA ALA A 64 2.62 4.80 -0.67
C ALA A 64 4.10 4.71 -0.27
N ALA A 65 4.98 5.57 -0.81
CA ALA A 65 6.37 5.65 -0.40
C ALA A 65 6.51 6.16 1.04
N GLU A 66 5.75 7.18 1.45
CA GLU A 66 5.74 7.67 2.83
C GLU A 66 5.33 6.59 3.84
N TRP A 67 4.42 5.69 3.47
CA TRP A 67 4.01 4.58 4.35
C TRP A 67 5.05 3.44 4.43
N ARG A 68 6.05 3.44 3.54
CA ARG A 68 7.10 2.42 3.48
C ARG A 68 8.44 2.87 4.05
N ASP A 69 8.58 4.14 4.45
CA ASP A 69 9.81 4.70 5.05
C ASP A 69 10.20 3.98 6.37
#